data_AF-A0A6I5HUI4-F1
#
_entry.id   AF-A0A6I5HUI4-F1
#
_cell.length_a   1.000
_cell.length_b   1.000
_cell.length_c   1.000
_cell.angle_alpha   90.00
_cell.angle_beta   90.00
_cell.angle_gamma   90.00
#
_symmetry.space_group_name_H-M   'P 1'
#
loop_
_entity.id
_entity.type
_entity.pdbx_description
1 polymer ?
#
loop_
_entity_poly.entity_id
_entity_poly.type
_entity_poly.pdbx_seq_one_letter_code
_entity_poly.pdbx_strand_id
1 'polypeptide(L)' 'MKTSRTIHTADGSTVTIRRRGIEFDLETRNARGETISTVVMTADDVNALLVETYKELAA' A
#
# COMPACT_ATOMS: atom_id res chain seq x y z
N MET A 1 0.88 -12.31 13.32
CA MET A 1 0.23 -10.98 13.24
C MET A 1 0.09 -10.62 11.77
N LYS A 2 -1.11 -10.34 11.24
CA LYS A 2 -1.26 -9.86 9.86
C LYS A 2 -0.72 -8.43 9.82
N THR A 3 0.50 -8.25 9.35
CA THR A 3 1.09 -6.93 9.16
C THR A 3 0.37 -6.26 8.00
N SER A 4 -0.45 -5.25 8.29
CA SER A 4 -1.03 -4.36 7.30
C SER A 4 -0.53 -2.94 7.54
N ARG A 5 -0.22 -2.23 6.46
CA ARG A 5 0.15 -0.82 6.51
C ARG A 5 -0.86 -0.03 5.68
N THR A 6 -1.40 1.03 6.26
CA THR A 6 -2.38 1.89 5.60
C THR A 6 -1.81 3.29 5.45
N ILE A 7 -1.92 3.82 4.24
CA ILE A 7 -1.62 5.21 3.89
C ILE A 7 -2.95 5.95 3.82
N HIS A 8 -3.03 7.10 4.48
CA HIS A 8 -4.16 8.01 4.39
C HIS A 8 -3.79 9.15 3.47
N THR A 9 -4.56 9.35 2.40
CA THR A 9 -4.31 10.39 1.41
C THR A 9 -5.10 11.66 1.74
N ALA A 10 -4.69 12.80 1.17
CA ALA A 10 -5.28 14.09 1.48
C ALA A 10 -6.76 14.23 1.08
N ASP A 11 -7.22 13.45 0.10
CA ASP A 11 -8.61 13.39 -0.36
C ASP A 11 -9.50 12.49 0.52
N GLY A 12 -8.96 11.90 1.59
CA GLY A 12 -9.65 10.96 2.48
C GLY A 12 -9.67 9.53 1.96
N SER A 13 -9.10 9.24 0.80
CA SER A 13 -8.90 7.87 0.32
C SER A 13 -7.87 7.13 1.19
N THR A 14 -7.83 5.80 1.05
CA THR A 14 -6.86 4.97 1.75
C THR A 14 -6.23 3.97 0.81
N VAL A 15 -4.94 3.71 1.02
CA VAL A 15 -4.19 2.65 0.34
C VAL A 15 -3.69 1.70 1.41
N THR A 16 -4.12 0.43 1.37
CA THR A 16 -3.76 -0.58 2.36
C THR A 16 -2.97 -1.71 1.72
N ILE A 17 -1.74 -1.91 2.21
CA ILE A 17 -0.90 -3.05 1.85
C ILE A 17 -1.14 -4.18 2.85
N ARG A 18 -1.53 -5.36 2.38
CA ARG A 18 -1.73 -6.55 3.22
C ARG A 18 -0.94 -7.73 2.65
N ARG A 19 -0.25 -8.47 3.52
CA ARG A 19 0.43 -9.70 3.12
C ARG A 19 -0.58 -10.79 2.75
N ARG A 20 -0.39 -11.40 1.58
CA ARG A 20 -1.15 -12.53 1.03
C ARG A 20 -0.17 -13.66 0.66
N GLY A 21 0.19 -14.47 1.65
CA GLY A 21 1.20 -15.52 1.47
C GLY A 21 2.59 -14.92 1.18
N ILE A 22 3.12 -15.18 -0.02
CA ILE A 22 4.39 -14.60 -0.51
C ILE A 22 4.19 -13.27 -1.26
N GLU A 23 2.95 -12.93 -1.60
CA GLU A 23 2.57 -11.72 -2.31
C GLU A 23 1.90 -10.71 -1.36
N PHE A 24 1.53 -9.57 -1.89
CA PHE A 24 0.86 -8.49 -1.18
C PHE A 24 -0.31 -7.94 -1.98
N ASP A 25 -1.45 -7.75 -1.32
CA ASP A 25 -2.56 -6.99 -1.88
C ASP A 25 -2.37 -5.51 -1.55
N LEU A 26 -2.39 -4.66 -2.56
CA LEU A 26 -2.51 -3.21 -2.46
C LEU A 26 -3.95 -2.82 -2.76
N GLU A 27 -4.74 -2.61 -1.72
CA GLU A 27 -6.15 -2.21 -1.84
C GLU A 27 -6.28 -0.69 -1.75
N THR A 28 -6.91 -0.08 -2.75
CA THR A 28 -7.26 1.35 -2.73
C THR A 28 -8.75 1.51 -2.46
N ARG A 29 -9.11 2.30 -1.45
CA ARG A 29 -10.48 2.68 -1.14
C ARG A 29 -10.67 4.18 -1.24
N ASN A 30 -11.80 4.62 -1.78
CA ASN A 30 -12.15 6.04 -1.79
C ASN A 30 -12.53 6.55 -0.39
N ALA A 31 -12.78 7.85 -0.27
CA ALA A 31 -13.21 8.49 0.98
C ALA A 31 -14.54 7.95 1.56
N ARG A 32 -15.35 7.24 0.76
CA ARG A 32 -16.58 6.56 1.23
C ARG A 32 -16.31 5.15 1.75
N GLY A 33 -15.06 4.67 1.68
CA GLY A 33 -14.66 3.32 2.09
C GLY A 33 -14.90 2.24 1.02
N GLU A 34 -15.28 2.61 -0.19
CA GLU A 34 -15.53 1.68 -1.30
C GLU A 34 -14.20 1.29 -1.95
N THR A 35 -13.97 0.00 -2.19
CA THR A 35 -12.78 -0.48 -2.90
C THR A 35 -12.86 -0.08 -4.37
N ILE A 36 -11.90 0.74 -4.81
CA ILE A 36 -11.74 1.16 -6.20
C ILE A 36 -10.91 0.12 -6.97
N SER A 37 -9.85 -0.39 -6.33
CA SER A 37 -8.94 -1.35 -6.95
C SER A 37 -8.24 -2.21 -5.91
N THR A 38 -7.82 -3.40 -6.37
CA THR A 38 -6.89 -4.27 -5.66
C THR A 38 -5.83 -4.73 -6.65
N VAL A 39 -4.56 -4.43 -6.36
CA VAL A 39 -3.41 -4.88 -7.14
C VAL A 39 -2.64 -5.93 -6.34
N VAL A 40 -2.20 -7.00 -6.98
CA VAL A 40 -1.31 -7.99 -6.36
C VAL A 40 0.13 -7.63 -6.72
N MET A 41 1.00 -7.57 -5.73
CA MET A 41 2.42 -7.22 -5.88
C MET A 41 3.32 -8.27 -5.26
N THR A 42 4.53 -8.41 -5.81
CA THR A 42 5.56 -9.26 -5.22
C THR A 42 6.17 -8.58 -3.97
N ALA A 43 6.92 -9.35 -3.18
CA ALA A 43 7.66 -8.79 -2.05
C ALA A 43 8.73 -7.78 -2.48
N ASP A 44 9.35 -8.01 -3.64
CA ASP A 44 10.41 -7.16 -4.18
C ASP A 44 9.86 -5.79 -4.62
N ASP A 45 8.70 -5.77 -5.28
CA ASP A 45 8.04 -4.52 -5.69
C ASP A 45 7.60 -3.68 -4.49
N VAL A 46 7.05 -4.32 -3.45
CA VAL A 46 6.70 -3.64 -2.19
C VAL A 46 7.95 -3.02 -1.55
N ASN A 47 9.06 -3.75 -1.54
CA ASN A 47 10.30 -3.27 -0.95
C ASN A 47 10.88 -2.09 -1.76
N ALA A 48 10.86 -2.18 -3.09
CA ALA A 48 11.28 -1.08 -3.97
C ALA A 48 10.47 0.19 -3.70
N LEU A 49 9.14 0.08 -3.66
CA LEU A 49 8.23 1.19 -3.34
C LEU A 49 8.58 1.87 -2.01
N LEU A 50 8.83 1.07 -0.97
CA LEU A 50 9.16 1.60 0.35
C LEU A 50 10.54 2.29 0.35
N VAL A 51 11.55 1.69 -0.27
CA VAL A 51 12.92 2.23 -0.32
C VAL A 51 12.99 3.54 -1.11
N GLU A 52 12.31 3.63 -2.26
CA GLU A 52 12.27 4.87 -3.07
C GLU A 52 11.65 6.02 -2.29
N THR A 53 10.54 5.75 -1.58
CA THR A 53 9.87 6.74 -0.72
C THR A 53 10.81 7.28 0.36
N TYR A 54 11.63 6.42 1.00
CA TYR A 54 12.60 6.87 2.00
C TYR A 54 13.74 7.70 1.40
N LYS A 55 14.20 7.38 0.19
CA LYS A 55 15.26 8.16 -0.48
C LYS A 55 14.81 9.56 -0.83
N GLU A 56 13.57 9.73 -1.30
CA GLU A 56 13.01 11.05 -1.63
C GLU A 56 12.84 11.94 -0.40
N LEU A 57 12.44 11.37 0.75
CA LEU A 57 12.27 12.12 2.00
C LEU A 57 13.59 12.50 2.69
N ALA A 58 14.68 11.83 2.36
CA ALA A 58 16.00 12.07 2.95
C ALA A 58 16.89 13.02 2.11
N ALA A 59 16.41 13.45 0.94
CA ALA A 59 17.06 14.39 0.03
C ALA A 59 16.59 15.83 0.27
#